data_AF-A0A349E318-F1
#
_entry.id   AF-A0A349E318-F1
#
_cell.length_a   1.000
_cell.length_b   1.000
_cell.length_c   1.000
_cell.angle_alpha   90.00
_cell.angle_beta   90.00
_cell.angle_gamma   90.00
#
_symmetry.space_group_name_H-M   'P 1'
#
loop_
_entity.id
_entity.type
_entity.pdbx_description
1 polymer ?
#
loop_
_entity_poly.entity_id
_entity_poly.type
_entity_poly.pdbx_seq_one_letter_code
_entity_poly.pdbx_strand_id
1 'polypeptide(L)' 'MKKFKIQNNTQKLSREEQRNIMGGLVAACGCSSTFGHGPPAPIDGQPCFFRGSAGELCLGTISGGGSQCCA' A
#
# COMPACT_ATOMS: atom_id res chain seq x y z
N MET A 1 22.04 -21.92 40.32
CA MET A 1 21.03 -21.24 39.48
C MET A 1 21.65 -20.01 38.82
N LYS A 2 21.89 -20.05 37.50
CA LYS A 2 22.49 -18.92 36.76
C LYS A 2 21.41 -17.87 36.51
N LYS A 3 21.59 -16.66 37.08
CA LYS A 3 20.67 -15.53 36.87
C LYS A 3 20.84 -15.03 35.43
N PHE A 4 19.86 -15.27 34.57
CA PHE A 4 19.79 -14.65 33.25
C PHE A 4 19.47 -13.16 33.42
N LYS A 5 20.47 -12.30 33.21
CA LYS A 5 20.24 -10.85 33.10
C LYS A 5 19.60 -10.62 31.73
N ILE A 6 18.29 -10.41 31.70
CA ILE A 6 17.60 -9.89 30.52
C ILE A 6 18.03 -8.44 30.38
N GLN A 7 19.08 -8.19 29.59
CA GLN A 7 19.41 -6.85 29.13
C GLN A 7 18.34 -6.47 28.12
N ASN A 8 17.31 -5.75 28.58
CA ASN A 8 16.28 -5.18 27.74
C ASN A 8 16.92 -4.04 26.94
N ASN A 9 17.64 -4.41 25.88
CA ASN A 9 18.20 -3.51 24.91
C ASN A 9 17.07 -3.08 23.98
N THR A 10 16.05 -2.44 24.56
CA THR A 10 15.00 -1.75 23.81
C THR A 10 15.70 -0.58 23.13
N GLN A 11 16.30 -0.85 21.97
CA GLN A 11 16.71 0.18 21.03
C GLN A 11 15.46 1.03 20.85
N LYS A 12 15.51 2.24 21.42
CA LYS A 12 14.48 3.25 21.22
C LYS A 12 14.56 3.59 19.74
N LEU A 13 13.76 2.89 18.94
CA LEU A 13 13.48 3.27 17.56
C LEU A 13 13.21 4.77 17.62
N SER A 14 14.04 5.53 16.91
CA SER A 14 13.88 6.96 16.86
C SER A 14 12.46 7.27 16.36
N ARG A 15 11.91 8.42 16.75
CA ARG A 15 10.59 8.86 16.27
C ARG A 15 10.51 8.94 14.73
N GLU A 16 11.67 8.95 14.08
CA GLU A 16 11.89 8.90 12.63
C GLU A 16 11.82 7.47 12.09
N GLU A 17 12.45 6.50 12.75
CA GLU A 17 12.32 5.07 12.40
C GLU A 17 10.91 4.54 12.69
N GLN A 18 10.25 4.97 13.77
CA GLN A 18 8.82 4.67 13.97
C GLN A 18 7.95 5.31 12.88
N ARG A 19 8.34 6.48 12.37
CA ARG A 19 7.71 7.08 11.19
C ARG A 19 8.05 6.34 9.91
N ASN A 20 9.16 5.62 9.78
CA ASN A 20 9.43 4.75 8.64
C ASN A 20 8.76 3.38 8.76
N ILE A 21 8.48 2.90 9.97
CA ILE A 21 7.71 1.67 10.18
C ILE A 21 6.20 1.94 10.00
N MET A 22 5.70 3.11 10.40
CA MET A 22 4.31 3.54 10.11
C MET A 22 4.16 4.27 8.77
N GLY A 23 5.22 4.88 8.26
CA GLY A 23 5.32 5.53 6.93
C GLY A 23 5.95 4.62 5.88
N GLY A 24 6.11 3.34 6.23
CA GLY A 24 6.13 2.21 5.30
C GLY A 24 4.74 1.93 4.72
N LEU A 25 3.73 2.75 5.04
CA LEU A 25 2.75 3.16 4.03
C LEU A 25 3.47 4.03 2.99
N VAL A 26 4.39 3.42 2.25
CA VAL A 26 4.52 3.75 0.83
C VAL A 26 3.09 3.82 0.33
N ALA A 27 2.74 4.85 -0.41
CA ALA A 27 1.50 4.90 -1.15
C ALA A 27 1.45 3.67 -2.08
N ALA A 28 1.10 2.53 -1.50
CA ALA A 28 0.98 1.25 -2.15
C ALA A 28 -0.36 1.37 -2.83
N CYS A 29 -0.34 2.06 -3.96
CA CYS A 29 -1.35 1.90 -4.96
C CYS A 29 -1.34 0.40 -5.29
N GLY A 30 -2.16 -0.37 -4.57
CA GLY A 30 -2.28 -1.80 -4.76
C GLY A 30 -3.30 -2.09 -5.85
N CYS A 31 -4.08 -3.14 -5.66
CA CYS A 31 -5.23 -3.41 -6.49
C CYS A 31 -6.51 -2.93 -5.82
N SER A 32 -7.39 -2.29 -6.59
CA SER A 32 -8.71 -1.87 -6.16
C SER A 32 -9.76 -2.32 -7.16
N SER A 33 -10.87 -2.90 -6.69
CA SER A 33 -12.05 -3.17 -7.52
C SER A 33 -12.92 -1.92 -7.72
N THR A 34 -12.74 -0.89 -6.90
CA THR A 34 -13.39 0.40 -7.03
C THR A 34 -12.43 1.38 -7.70
N PHE A 35 -12.58 1.54 -9.01
CA PHE A 35 -11.74 2.41 -9.83
C PHE A 35 -12.58 3.15 -10.87
N GLY A 36 -12.07 4.30 -11.31
CA GLY A 36 -12.57 5.04 -12.45
C GLY A 36 -11.83 4.65 -13.72
N HIS A 37 -12.58 4.52 -14.81
CA HIS A 37 -12.06 4.40 -16.17
C HIS A 37 -12.96 5.25 -17.09
N GLY A 38 -12.42 5.69 -18.24
CA GLY A 38 -13.24 6.33 -19.27
C GLY A 38 -14.21 5.32 -19.92
N PRO A 39 -15.26 5.77 -20.62
CA PRO A 39 -16.04 4.87 -21.50
C PRO A 39 -15.08 4.29 -22.56
N PRO A 40 -15.12 2.98 -22.92
CA PRO A 40 -16.15 1.94 -22.73
C PRO A 40 -15.96 1.09 -21.45
N ALA A 41 -16.61 -0.09 -21.39
CA ALA A 41 -16.47 -1.06 -20.29
C ALA A 41 -14.99 -1.37 -19.96
N PRO A 42 -14.67 -1.71 -18.70
CA PRO A 42 -13.29 -1.93 -18.29
C PRO A 42 -12.71 -3.17 -18.99
N ILE A 43 -11.60 -3.00 -19.70
CA ILE A 43 -10.87 -4.07 -20.40
C ILE A 43 -9.46 -4.15 -19.83
N ASP A 44 -8.97 -5.38 -19.61
CA ASP A 44 -7.60 -5.62 -19.16
C ASP A 44 -6.57 -4.91 -20.04
N GLY A 45 -5.58 -4.28 -19.40
CA GLY A 45 -4.56 -3.48 -20.08
C GLY A 45 -4.93 -2.01 -20.30
N GLN A 46 -6.17 -1.60 -20.08
CA GLN A 46 -6.53 -0.17 -20.16
C GLN A 46 -6.07 0.59 -18.91
N PRO A 47 -5.73 1.88 -19.06
CA PRO A 47 -5.40 2.72 -17.92
C PRO A 47 -6.63 2.97 -17.04
N CYS A 48 -6.42 2.98 -15.74
CA CYS A 48 -7.44 3.26 -14.75
C CYS A 48 -6.86 4.07 -13.60
N PHE A 49 -7.74 4.68 -12.82
CA PHE A 49 -7.35 5.40 -11.62
C PHE A 49 -8.23 5.02 -10.45
N PHE A 50 -7.66 4.98 -9.26
CA PHE A 50 -8.42 4.73 -8.03
C PHE A 50 -7.83 5.55 -6.89
N ARG A 51 -8.59 5.67 -5.80
CA ARG A 51 -8.10 6.34 -4.60
C ARG A 51 -7.53 5.29 -3.66
N GLY A 52 -6.24 5.38 -3.40
CA GLY A 52 -5.54 4.49 -2.47
C GLY A 52 -6.01 4.69 -1.02
N SER A 53 -5.61 3.78 -0.13
CA SER A 53 -5.97 3.81 1.30
C SER A 53 -5.49 5.07 2.02
N ALA A 54 -4.41 5.70 1.55
CA ALA A 54 -3.91 6.98 2.04
C ALA A 54 -4.64 8.21 1.46
N GLY A 55 -5.66 8.01 0.61
CA GLY A 55 -6.41 9.09 -0.03
C GLY A 55 -5.75 9.68 -1.28
N GLU A 56 -4.61 9.14 -1.70
CA GLU A 56 -3.88 9.53 -2.92
C GLU A 56 -4.55 8.96 -4.18
N LEU A 57 -4.44 9.70 -5.30
CA LEU A 57 -4.90 9.20 -6.60
C LEU A 57 -3.81 8.32 -7.21
N CYS A 58 -4.14 7.05 -7.39
CA CYS A 58 -3.29 6.03 -7.96
C CYS A 58 -3.64 5.83 -9.43
N LEU A 59 -2.61 5.80 -10.29
CA LEU A 59 -2.74 5.44 -11.71
C LEU A 59 -2.27 3.99 -11.86
N GLY A 60 -3.11 3.16 -12.48
CA GLY A 60 -2.84 1.75 -12.66
C GLY A 60 -3.35 1.24 -13.99
N THR A 61 -3.38 -0.08 -14.11
CA THR A 61 -3.89 -0.79 -15.27
C THR A 61 -4.98 -1.77 -14.85
N ILE A 62 -6.03 -1.87 -15.67
CA ILE A 62 -7.13 -2.81 -15.44
C ILE A 62 -6.60 -4.24 -15.62
N SER A 63 -6.99 -5.13 -14.71
CA SER A 63 -6.64 -6.54 -14.69
C SER A 63 -7.77 -7.39 -14.10
N GLY A 64 -7.61 -8.71 -14.16
CA GLY A 64 -8.59 -9.64 -13.61
C GLY A 64 -9.88 -9.70 -14.42
N GLY A 65 -9.80 -9.60 -15.75
CA GLY A 65 -10.95 -9.64 -16.65
C GLY A 65 -11.84 -8.40 -16.57
N GLY A 66 -11.25 -7.22 -16.33
CA GLY A 66 -11.98 -5.96 -16.21
C GLY A 66 -12.46 -5.60 -14.80
N SER A 67 -12.05 -6.35 -13.77
CA SER A 67 -12.63 -6.24 -12.43
C SER A 67 -11.77 -5.49 -11.41
N GLN A 68 -10.50 -5.25 -11.69
CA GLN A 68 -9.56 -4.61 -10.76
C GLN A 68 -8.63 -3.64 -11.47
N CYS A 69 -8.26 -2.55 -10.81
CA CYS A 69 -7.20 -1.63 -11.23
C CYS A 69 -6.01 -1.81 -10.30
N CYS A 70 -4.85 -2.16 -10.85
CA CYS A 70 -3.62 -2.38 -10.10
C CYS A 70 -2.53 -1.42 -10.57
N ALA A 71 -1.81 -0.83 -9.62
CA ALA A 71 -0.71 0.11 -9.85
C ALA A 71 0.61 -0.44 -9.30
#